data_AF-A0A0N5B406-F1
#
_entry.id   AF-A0A0N5B406-F1
#
_cell.length_a   1.000
_cell.length_b   1.000
_cell.length_c   1.000
_cell.angle_alpha   90.00
_cell.angle_beta   90.00
_cell.angle_gamma   90.00
#
_symmetry.space_group_name_H-M   'P 1'
#
loop_
_entity.id
_entity.type
_entity.pdbx_description
1 polymer ?
#
loop_
_entity_poly.entity_id
_entity_poly.type
_entity_poly.pdbx_seq_one_letter_code
_entity_poly.pdbx_strand_id
1 'polypeptide(L)'
;MSNENVSNFIIKTDSIWKIIDKALDDVKFHDEVKKCSITKCIKPLNIIFRLTVNKIFNSNIIKCQLISSTNEKFSLTSTPILGIFCNRQEIDFETQTDIIVEVASDLSMENESERMRIAHENATTIKYLFNRFCFTSKLIIYNLNYPEITDDFVLLILENLETKQLEYLSPISLYSILVFFSKYDINEHNIFHGIPNLKEFTIHVGYSNIFKDKLILDYKLWRFIDSVVEEKIQLRISFDPDDISIFLAVTIYRYCKENDINILISARNDEVKFFDRIKNGISRNDYEFIENLSSITLKINNFSDLEHIKYILTKMDNLENFKITFDRQIYPRRLENVITMEYVLKLYNHYFNFKTNINNLKSFTLEYCSESYPTFFETYTVLEKMYDIFINSILSSLTSSLKIIKFIKLPYLKEEYFDSLYICSPNLVTISFNHCHHIPDDALLLFKNLRHVVITNTIGVTIPSWVEIVMYKEFSSLFFKSYFLPQVKKRKWKFYRLMKNYTFKNTFWIDDNYTPDSVIFIKDILDWKEAIDLLHI
;
A
#
# COMPACT_ATOMS: atom_id res chain seq x y z
N MET A 1 7.66 37.43 15.30
CA MET A 1 8.93 36.82 15.75
C MET A 1 10.01 37.19 14.75
N SER A 2 11.25 37.46 15.18
CA SER A 2 12.38 37.65 14.25
C SER A 2 12.77 36.32 13.59
N ASN A 3 13.37 36.37 12.39
CA ASN A 3 13.81 35.19 11.64
C ASN A 3 14.78 34.28 12.43
N GLU A 4 15.62 34.89 13.27
CA GLU A 4 16.56 34.17 14.14
C GLU A 4 15.86 33.26 15.16
N ASN A 5 14.67 33.62 15.65
CA ASN A 5 13.93 32.80 16.62
C ASN A 5 13.30 31.55 15.97
N VAL A 6 12.88 31.65 14.70
CA VAL A 6 12.30 30.53 13.94
C VAL A 6 13.38 29.53 13.53
N SER A 7 14.50 30.02 12.97
CA SER A 7 15.64 29.18 12.62
C SER A 7 16.22 28.47 13.84
N ASN A 8 16.35 29.15 14.98
CA ASN A 8 16.79 28.54 16.23
C ASN A 8 15.83 27.45 16.73
N PHE A 9 14.51 27.64 16.59
CA PHE A 9 13.53 26.62 16.94
C PHE A 9 13.68 25.37 16.06
N ILE A 10 13.74 25.55 14.72
CA ILE A 10 13.91 24.46 13.74
C ILE A 10 15.20 23.67 14.00
N ILE A 11 16.29 24.36 14.32
CA ILE A 11 17.59 23.70 14.60
C ILE A 11 17.52 22.90 15.89
N LYS A 12 16.91 23.46 16.95
CA LYS A 12 16.84 22.82 18.28
C LYS A 12 15.83 21.68 18.36
N THR A 13 14.72 21.75 17.64
CA THR A 13 13.72 20.69 17.65
C THR A 13 14.20 19.49 16.84
N ASP A 14 14.03 18.30 17.39
CA ASP A 14 14.29 17.02 16.76
C ASP A 14 13.00 16.35 16.30
N SER A 15 11.91 17.11 16.06
CA SER A 15 10.62 16.61 15.60
C SER A 15 10.11 17.47 14.45
N ILE A 16 9.67 16.86 13.35
CA ILE A 16 9.03 17.58 12.24
C ILE A 16 7.58 17.87 12.61
N TRP A 17 6.92 16.96 13.31
CA TRP A 17 5.57 17.17 13.84
C TRP A 17 5.47 18.47 14.66
N LYS A 18 6.40 18.72 15.59
CA LYS A 18 6.41 19.97 16.38
C LYS A 18 6.60 21.24 15.54
N ILE A 19 7.27 21.15 14.39
CA ILE A 19 7.39 22.27 13.45
C ILE A 19 6.05 22.50 12.75
N ILE A 20 5.40 21.43 12.28
CA ILE A 20 4.11 21.47 11.59
C ILE A 20 3.02 21.99 12.52
N ASP A 21 2.87 21.39 13.70
CA ASP A 21 1.88 21.75 14.73
C ASP A 21 1.93 23.27 15.02
N LYS A 22 3.13 23.80 15.26
CA LYS A 22 3.33 25.23 15.48
C LYS A 22 3.05 26.09 14.24
N ALA A 23 3.32 25.59 13.03
CA ALA A 23 3.02 26.30 11.79
C ALA A 23 1.52 26.32 11.47
N LEU A 24 0.77 25.31 11.89
CA LEU A 24 -0.68 25.31 11.79
C LEU A 24 -1.33 26.32 12.74
N ASP A 25 -0.74 26.51 13.92
CA ASP A 25 -1.26 27.44 14.93
C ASP A 25 -0.84 28.91 14.73
N ASP A 26 0.31 29.18 14.09
CA ASP A 26 0.86 30.53 13.90
C ASP A 26 1.23 30.79 12.43
N VAL A 27 0.38 31.56 11.75
CA VAL A 27 0.58 31.98 10.34
C VAL A 27 1.91 32.71 10.13
N LYS A 28 2.35 33.54 11.09
CA LYS A 28 3.64 34.25 10.98
C LYS A 28 4.81 33.28 11.12
N PHE A 29 4.68 32.27 11.96
CA PHE A 29 5.68 31.22 12.07
C PHE A 29 5.76 30.41 10.76
N HIS A 30 4.61 30.03 10.20
CA HIS A 30 4.51 29.33 8.91
C HIS A 30 5.19 30.09 7.75
N ASP A 31 4.92 31.39 7.61
CA ASP A 31 5.52 32.23 6.57
C ASP A 31 7.05 32.30 6.68
N GLU A 32 7.59 32.30 7.90
CA GLU A 32 9.04 32.29 8.13
C GLU A 32 9.65 30.88 7.93
N VAL A 33 8.93 29.81 8.30
CA VAL A 33 9.37 28.43 8.03
C VAL A 33 9.54 28.19 6.52
N LYS A 34 8.64 28.73 5.68
CA LYS A 34 8.74 28.67 4.20
C LYS A 34 10.01 29.32 3.63
N LYS A 35 10.64 30.22 4.38
CA LYS A 35 11.90 30.87 4.00
C LYS A 35 13.13 30.06 4.44
N CYS A 36 12.97 29.17 5.41
CA CYS A 36 14.05 28.34 5.95
C CYS A 36 14.33 27.11 5.06
N SER A 37 15.50 26.49 5.28
CA SER A 37 15.83 25.17 4.73
C SER A 37 15.93 24.18 5.89
N ILE A 38 15.10 23.15 5.86
CA ILE A 38 15.09 22.11 6.90
C ILE A 38 15.87 20.90 6.37
N THR A 39 16.93 20.54 7.07
CA THR A 39 17.65 19.29 6.79
C THR A 39 17.69 18.44 8.05
N LYS A 40 17.10 17.24 8.00
CA LYS A 40 17.10 16.27 9.11
C LYS A 40 17.53 14.89 8.64
N CYS A 41 17.97 14.07 9.59
CA CYS A 41 18.29 12.66 9.39
C CYS A 41 17.40 11.87 10.34
N ILE A 42 16.80 10.80 9.84
CA ILE A 42 15.80 10.00 10.54
C ILE A 42 16.31 8.57 10.57
N LYS A 43 16.23 7.93 11.73
CA LYS A 43 16.52 6.50 11.87
C LYS A 43 15.21 5.77 12.15
N PRO A 44 14.49 5.37 11.08
CA PRO A 44 13.12 4.88 11.21
C PRO A 44 13.04 3.71 12.18
N LEU A 45 11.97 3.68 12.96
CA LEU A 45 11.66 2.60 13.88
C LEU A 45 10.74 1.58 13.21
N ASN A 46 11.28 0.78 12.29
CA ASN A 46 10.54 -0.29 11.61
C ASN A 46 10.34 -1.50 12.54
N ILE A 47 9.45 -1.38 13.54
CA ILE A 47 9.17 -2.44 14.52
C ILE A 47 7.89 -3.18 14.17
N ILE A 48 8.00 -4.51 14.17
CA ILE A 48 6.86 -5.41 14.30
C ILE A 48 6.81 -5.85 15.76
N PHE A 49 5.67 -5.64 16.41
CA PHE A 49 5.45 -6.09 17.77
C PHE A 49 4.86 -7.49 17.75
N ARG A 50 5.43 -8.42 18.51
CA ARG A 50 4.92 -9.77 18.67
C ARG A 50 4.20 -9.91 20.00
N LEU A 51 2.91 -10.21 19.94
CA LEU A 51 2.10 -10.59 21.08
C LEU A 51 2.42 -12.04 21.45
N THR A 52 3.05 -12.20 22.63
CA THR A 52 3.37 -13.49 23.22
C THR A 52 2.73 -13.61 24.59
N VAL A 53 2.21 -14.80 24.85
CA VAL A 53 1.46 -15.15 26.05
C VAL A 53 2.24 -16.24 26.74
N ASN A 54 2.86 -15.91 27.87
CA ASN A 54 3.70 -16.82 28.61
C ASN A 54 3.10 -17.07 30.00
N LYS A 55 2.97 -18.34 30.38
CA LYS A 55 2.64 -18.71 31.75
C LYS A 55 3.89 -18.54 32.62
N ILE A 56 3.82 -17.71 33.65
CA ILE A 56 4.95 -17.52 34.56
C ILE A 56 5.13 -18.82 35.37
N PHE A 57 6.36 -19.36 35.40
CA PHE A 57 6.71 -20.56 36.16
C PHE A 57 6.18 -20.47 37.61
N ASN A 58 5.45 -21.47 38.06
CA ASN A 58 4.83 -21.58 39.39
C ASN A 58 3.76 -20.53 39.73
N SER A 59 3.12 -19.91 38.73
CA SER A 59 1.91 -19.10 38.95
C SER A 59 0.82 -19.43 37.93
N ASN A 60 -0.43 -19.10 38.27
CA ASN A 60 -1.53 -19.09 37.30
C ASN A 60 -1.57 -17.80 36.46
N ILE A 61 -0.55 -16.94 36.60
CA ILE A 61 -0.51 -15.64 35.94
C ILE A 61 0.01 -15.82 34.52
N ILE A 62 -0.81 -15.40 33.57
CA ILE A 62 -0.46 -15.32 32.17
C ILE A 62 0.03 -13.90 31.89
N LYS A 63 1.26 -13.79 31.37
CA LYS A 63 1.83 -12.50 30.98
C LYS A 63 1.81 -12.38 29.47
N CYS A 64 1.02 -11.43 28.98
CA CYS A 64 1.08 -10.98 27.61
C CYS A 64 2.16 -9.92 27.45
N GLN A 65 3.03 -10.05 26.44
CA GLN A 65 4.02 -9.04 26.11
C GLN A 65 4.06 -8.81 24.61
N LEU A 66 4.02 -7.54 24.22
CA LEU A 66 4.41 -7.06 22.89
C LEU A 66 5.93 -6.91 22.87
N ILE A 67 6.60 -7.81 22.16
CA ILE A 67 8.07 -7.87 22.04
C ILE A 67 8.46 -7.37 20.64
N SER A 68 9.50 -6.53 20.53
CA SER A 68 10.03 -6.17 19.20
C SER A 68 10.59 -7.41 18.49
N SER A 69 10.31 -7.56 17.20
CA SER A 69 10.93 -8.59 16.36
C SER A 69 12.44 -8.38 16.12
N THR A 70 12.99 -7.22 16.50
CA THR A 70 14.42 -6.93 16.39
C THR A 70 15.21 -7.70 17.46
N ASN A 71 16.33 -8.33 17.06
CA ASN A 71 17.27 -9.08 17.92
C ASN A 71 17.98 -8.23 18.99
N GLU A 72 17.49 -7.03 19.30
CA GLU A 72 18.02 -6.20 20.37
C GLU A 72 17.67 -6.87 21.70
N LYS A 73 18.69 -7.45 22.34
CA LYS A 73 18.58 -8.10 23.66
C LYS A 73 18.28 -7.03 24.72
N PHE A 74 17.00 -6.78 24.97
CA PHE A 74 16.58 -5.92 26.07
C PHE A 74 16.37 -6.73 27.37
N SER A 75 16.70 -6.10 28.50
CA SER A 75 16.52 -6.65 29.84
C SER A 75 15.03 -6.86 30.16
N LEU A 76 14.66 -8.07 30.58
CA LEU A 76 13.31 -8.54 30.93
C LEU A 76 12.60 -7.78 32.09
N THR A 77 13.21 -6.75 32.65
CA THR A 77 12.80 -6.13 33.93
C THR A 77 12.14 -4.74 33.82
N SER A 78 12.07 -4.15 32.63
CA SER A 78 11.23 -2.98 32.34
C SER A 78 10.18 -3.38 31.32
N THR A 79 8.99 -2.75 31.29
CA THR A 79 8.03 -2.99 30.20
C THR A 79 8.76 -2.84 28.87
N PRO A 80 8.86 -3.90 28.04
CA PRO A 80 9.85 -3.98 26.95
C PRO A 80 9.79 -2.82 25.95
N ILE A 81 8.61 -2.18 25.84
CA ILE A 81 8.35 -1.02 24.98
C ILE A 81 9.05 0.26 25.47
N LEU A 82 9.17 0.49 26.79
CA LEU A 82 9.83 1.70 27.31
C LEU A 82 11.33 1.69 27.02
N GLY A 83 11.99 0.53 27.16
CA GLY A 83 13.42 0.40 26.88
C GLY A 83 13.80 0.70 25.43
N ILE A 84 12.95 0.33 24.48
CA ILE A 84 13.14 0.61 23.04
C ILE A 84 13.06 2.12 22.75
N PHE A 85 12.19 2.83 23.46
CA PHE A 85 11.89 4.25 23.17
C PHE A 85 12.82 5.23 23.89
N CYS A 86 13.38 4.87 25.06
CA CYS A 86 14.16 5.79 25.91
C CYS A 86 15.45 6.34 25.26
N ASN A 87 15.99 5.70 24.23
CA ASN A 87 17.26 6.09 23.60
C ASN A 87 17.11 6.65 22.17
N ARG A 88 15.90 6.98 21.73
CA ARG A 88 15.60 7.45 20.36
C ARG A 88 15.13 8.90 20.34
N GLN A 89 15.41 9.58 19.23
CA GLN A 89 14.95 10.96 19.00
C GLN A 89 13.48 10.97 18.61
N GLU A 90 12.79 12.10 18.79
CA GLU A 90 11.36 12.17 18.46
C GLU A 90 11.09 11.94 16.96
N ILE A 91 11.95 12.47 16.09
CA ILE A 91 11.85 12.27 14.62
C ILE A 91 11.90 10.79 14.19
N ASP A 92 12.54 9.92 14.98
CA ASP A 92 12.69 8.50 14.63
C ASP A 92 11.35 7.73 14.68
N PHE A 93 10.34 8.32 15.33
CA PHE A 93 8.98 7.77 15.42
C PHE A 93 8.05 8.31 14.33
N GLU A 94 8.47 9.33 13.57
CA GLU A 94 7.57 10.08 12.68
C GLU A 94 7.37 9.41 11.32
N THR A 95 8.26 8.49 10.92
CA THR A 95 8.13 7.76 9.64
C THR A 95 7.26 6.52 9.72
N GLN A 96 6.81 6.13 10.92
CA GLN A 96 5.93 4.99 11.11
C GLN A 96 4.48 5.41 10.88
N THR A 97 3.81 4.83 9.90
CA THR A 97 2.37 5.05 9.61
C THR A 97 1.47 3.94 10.15
N ASP A 98 2.06 2.78 10.43
CA ASP A 98 1.36 1.53 10.72
C ASP A 98 1.86 0.96 12.06
N ILE A 99 0.98 0.55 12.95
CA ILE A 99 1.33 -0.33 14.08
C ILE A 99 1.09 -1.77 13.64
N ILE A 100 2.13 -2.60 13.66
CA ILE A 100 2.05 -4.01 13.26
C ILE A 100 2.16 -4.90 14.50
N VAL A 101 1.12 -5.67 14.77
CA VAL A 101 1.03 -6.64 15.86
C VAL A 101 0.88 -8.04 15.31
N GLU A 102 1.80 -8.90 15.70
CA GLU A 102 1.86 -10.30 15.32
C GLU A 102 1.44 -11.17 16.51
N VAL A 103 0.32 -11.88 16.40
CA VAL A 103 -0.17 -12.80 17.44
C VAL A 103 0.50 -14.15 17.25
N ALA A 104 1.42 -14.49 18.16
CA ALA A 104 2.22 -15.71 18.09
C ALA A 104 1.70 -16.84 19.02
N SER A 105 0.80 -16.52 19.94
CA SER A 105 0.29 -17.46 20.95
C SER A 105 -1.11 -17.93 20.62
N ASP A 106 -1.39 -19.20 20.89
CA ASP A 106 -2.74 -19.76 20.89
C ASP A 106 -3.48 -19.28 22.16
N LEU A 107 -4.53 -18.50 21.95
CA LEU A 107 -5.36 -17.90 22.99
C LEU A 107 -6.70 -18.63 23.21
N SER A 108 -6.91 -19.76 22.52
CA SER A 108 -8.13 -20.56 22.62
C SER A 108 -8.29 -21.29 23.96
N MET A 109 -7.21 -21.43 24.74
CA MET A 109 -7.14 -22.25 25.96
C MET A 109 -7.40 -21.48 27.26
N GLU A 110 -7.65 -20.18 27.20
CA GLU A 110 -7.75 -19.34 28.39
C GLU A 110 -9.19 -19.19 28.88
N ASN A 111 -9.38 -18.97 30.19
CA ASN A 111 -10.71 -18.66 30.70
C ASN A 111 -11.16 -17.28 30.17
N GLU A 112 -12.46 -17.08 30.05
CA GLU A 112 -13.00 -15.87 29.42
C GLU A 112 -12.59 -14.57 30.12
N SER A 113 -12.61 -14.54 31.45
CA SER A 113 -12.21 -13.36 32.22
C SER A 113 -10.74 -12.99 32.01
N GLU A 114 -9.88 -13.99 31.83
CA GLU A 114 -8.45 -13.81 31.56
C GLU A 114 -8.23 -13.31 30.12
N ARG A 115 -8.98 -13.85 29.15
CA ARG A 115 -8.99 -13.37 27.76
C ARG A 115 -9.38 -11.89 27.70
N MET A 116 -10.44 -11.50 28.40
CA MET A 116 -10.88 -10.09 28.50
C MET A 116 -9.80 -9.20 29.13
N ARG A 117 -9.18 -9.64 30.24
CA ARG A 117 -8.09 -8.90 30.90
C ARG A 117 -6.92 -8.69 29.95
N ILE A 118 -6.50 -9.74 29.23
CA ILE A 118 -5.37 -9.68 28.31
C ILE A 118 -5.70 -8.81 27.10
N ALA A 119 -6.92 -8.90 26.54
CA ALA A 119 -7.37 -8.02 25.46
C ALA A 119 -7.28 -6.53 25.87
N HIS A 120 -7.76 -6.20 27.08
CA HIS A 120 -7.70 -4.85 27.64
C HIS A 120 -6.25 -4.33 27.82
N GLU A 121 -5.35 -5.16 28.33
CA GLU A 121 -3.93 -4.81 28.50
C GLU A 121 -3.24 -4.53 27.14
N ASN A 122 -3.58 -5.32 26.12
CA ASN A 122 -3.05 -5.11 24.77
C ASN A 122 -3.65 -3.86 24.11
N ALA A 123 -4.95 -3.61 24.27
CA ALA A 123 -5.60 -2.40 23.78
C ALA A 123 -4.98 -1.13 24.39
N THR A 124 -4.72 -1.14 25.71
CA THR A 124 -4.02 -0.05 26.41
C THR A 124 -2.61 0.16 25.85
N THR A 125 -1.90 -0.93 25.55
CA THR A 125 -0.57 -0.85 24.97
C THR A 125 -0.59 -0.30 23.54
N ILE A 126 -1.54 -0.73 22.71
CA ILE A 126 -1.71 -0.23 21.34
C ILE A 126 -2.09 1.27 21.36
N LYS A 127 -2.97 1.70 22.27
CA LYS A 127 -3.29 3.12 22.50
C LYS A 127 -2.04 3.94 22.83
N TYR A 128 -1.16 3.40 23.68
CA TYR A 128 0.12 4.05 23.97
C TYR A 128 1.03 4.16 22.73
N LEU A 129 1.07 3.13 21.87
CA LEU A 129 1.83 3.17 20.62
C LEU A 129 1.29 4.25 19.67
N PHE A 130 -0.03 4.35 19.50
CA PHE A 130 -0.66 5.43 18.72
C PHE A 130 -0.22 6.81 19.22
N ASN A 131 -0.30 7.05 20.53
CA ASN A 131 0.16 8.31 21.12
C ASN A 131 1.65 8.59 20.90
N ARG A 132 2.47 7.56 20.67
CA ARG A 132 3.91 7.71 20.44
C ARG A 132 4.25 7.96 18.97
N PHE A 133 3.55 7.32 18.04
CA PHE A 133 3.76 7.46 16.59
C PHE A 133 2.80 8.48 16.00
N CYS A 134 3.22 9.74 15.93
CA CYS A 134 2.34 10.88 15.62
C CYS A 134 1.65 10.87 14.25
N PHE A 135 2.19 10.15 13.26
CA PHE A 135 1.58 10.02 11.93
C PHE A 135 0.93 8.65 11.69
N THR A 136 0.88 7.78 12.71
CA THR A 136 0.25 6.47 12.56
C THR A 136 -1.27 6.62 12.50
N SER A 137 -1.87 6.01 11.47
CA SER A 137 -3.32 5.90 11.33
C SER A 137 -3.80 4.48 11.06
N LYS A 138 -2.89 3.50 10.98
CA LYS A 138 -3.21 2.14 10.62
C LYS A 138 -2.77 1.13 11.67
N LEU A 139 -3.62 0.14 11.94
CA LEU A 139 -3.32 -0.99 12.82
C LEU A 139 -3.43 -2.30 12.04
N ILE A 140 -2.35 -3.07 12.02
CA ILE A 140 -2.25 -4.37 11.36
C ILE A 140 -2.12 -5.41 12.46
N ILE A 141 -3.09 -6.30 12.59
CA ILE A 141 -3.04 -7.44 13.52
C ILE A 141 -3.21 -8.74 12.73
N TYR A 142 -2.26 -9.66 12.85
CA TYR A 142 -2.33 -10.96 12.18
C TYR A 142 -1.79 -12.10 13.04
N ASN A 143 -2.29 -13.32 12.82
CA ASN A 143 -1.84 -14.53 13.49
C ASN A 143 -0.71 -15.20 12.69
N LEU A 144 0.41 -15.53 13.35
CA LEU A 144 1.56 -16.22 12.72
C LEU A 144 1.29 -17.70 12.48
N ASN A 145 0.63 -18.33 13.45
CA ASN A 145 0.52 -19.77 13.56
C ASN A 145 -0.92 -20.17 13.23
N TYR A 146 -1.07 -20.83 12.08
CA TYR A 146 -2.28 -21.47 11.57
C TYR A 146 -3.38 -20.54 11.02
N PRO A 147 -3.68 -20.60 9.70
CA PRO A 147 -4.89 -19.95 9.14
C PRO A 147 -6.21 -20.53 9.72
N GLU A 148 -6.15 -21.66 10.43
CA GLU A 148 -7.31 -22.34 11.02
C GLU A 148 -7.51 -22.05 12.53
N ILE A 149 -6.54 -21.43 13.21
CA ILE A 149 -6.70 -20.95 14.61
C ILE A 149 -7.02 -19.46 14.55
N THR A 150 -8.15 -19.14 13.94
CA THR A 150 -8.69 -17.79 13.87
C THR A 150 -9.59 -17.56 15.08
N ASP A 151 -9.03 -17.07 16.18
CA ASP A 151 -9.80 -16.69 17.37
C ASP A 151 -10.49 -15.33 17.17
N ASP A 152 -11.46 -15.01 18.03
CA ASP A 152 -12.15 -13.72 18.11
C ASP A 152 -11.35 -12.65 18.89
N PHE A 153 -10.16 -13.01 19.37
CA PHE A 153 -9.33 -12.17 20.24
C PHE A 153 -8.95 -10.82 19.65
N VAL A 154 -8.78 -10.71 18.33
CA VAL A 154 -8.53 -9.41 17.67
C VAL A 154 -9.70 -8.46 17.88
N LEU A 155 -10.94 -8.96 17.81
CA LEU A 155 -12.13 -8.14 18.02
C LEU A 155 -12.28 -7.71 19.49
N LEU A 156 -11.87 -8.57 20.43
CA LEU A 156 -11.78 -8.20 21.85
C LEU A 156 -10.77 -7.08 22.12
N ILE A 157 -9.62 -7.08 21.42
CA ILE A 157 -8.67 -5.96 21.49
C ILE A 157 -9.33 -4.68 20.97
N LEU A 158 -10.02 -4.75 19.82
CA LEU A 158 -10.65 -3.59 19.20
C LEU A 158 -11.75 -3.00 20.07
N GLU A 159 -12.57 -3.84 20.70
CA GLU A 159 -13.60 -3.41 21.66
C GLU A 159 -13.04 -2.57 22.80
N ASN A 160 -11.85 -2.92 23.29
CA ASN A 160 -11.19 -2.24 24.39
C ASN A 160 -10.29 -1.07 23.94
N LEU A 161 -10.15 -0.84 22.63
CA LEU A 161 -9.21 0.15 22.09
C LEU A 161 -9.88 1.52 21.96
N GLU A 162 -9.33 2.50 22.66
CA GLU A 162 -9.78 3.89 22.58
C GLU A 162 -8.73 4.77 21.90
N THR A 163 -8.94 5.11 20.63
CA THR A 163 -8.08 6.04 19.90
C THR A 163 -8.81 6.75 18.75
N LYS A 164 -8.54 8.05 18.59
CA LYS A 164 -9.03 8.83 17.45
C LYS A 164 -8.08 8.80 16.25
N GLN A 165 -6.88 8.22 16.39
CA GLN A 165 -5.90 8.20 15.32
C GLN A 165 -6.12 7.05 14.33
N LEU A 166 -6.79 5.97 14.76
CA LEU A 166 -7.05 4.81 13.91
C LEU A 166 -8.06 5.17 12.81
N GLU A 167 -7.61 5.12 11.57
CA GLU A 167 -8.42 5.30 10.37
C GLU A 167 -8.57 3.99 9.57
N TYR A 168 -7.59 3.09 9.65
CA TYR A 168 -7.54 1.86 8.85
C TYR A 168 -7.11 0.63 9.67
N LEU A 169 -7.80 -0.49 9.46
CA LEU A 169 -7.48 -1.79 10.05
C LEU A 169 -7.01 -2.78 8.98
N SER A 170 -6.14 -3.72 9.34
CA SER A 170 -5.92 -4.90 8.51
C SER A 170 -7.22 -5.70 8.33
N PRO A 171 -7.39 -6.42 7.21
CA PRO A 171 -8.56 -7.27 7.01
C PRO A 171 -8.78 -8.25 8.17
N ILE A 172 -10.02 -8.31 8.67
CA ILE A 172 -10.43 -9.24 9.73
C ILE A 172 -11.13 -10.43 9.08
N SER A 173 -10.71 -11.65 9.44
CA SER A 173 -11.33 -12.87 8.93
C SER A 173 -12.83 -12.92 9.24
N LEU A 174 -13.64 -13.27 8.24
CA LEU A 174 -15.07 -13.56 8.40
C LEU A 174 -15.28 -14.59 9.51
N TYR A 175 -14.41 -15.57 9.63
CA TYR A 175 -14.52 -16.58 10.68
C TYR A 175 -14.37 -15.96 12.09
N SER A 176 -13.37 -15.10 12.32
CA SER A 176 -13.18 -14.42 13.61
C SER A 176 -14.41 -13.59 14.00
N ILE A 177 -15.03 -12.94 13.01
CA ILE A 177 -16.26 -12.16 13.18
C ILE A 177 -17.42 -13.08 13.62
N LEU A 178 -17.61 -14.21 12.93
CA LEU A 178 -18.66 -15.17 13.27
C LEU A 178 -18.45 -15.79 14.67
N VAL A 179 -17.20 -16.10 15.04
CA VAL A 179 -16.87 -16.63 16.37
C VAL A 179 -17.19 -15.60 17.45
N PHE A 180 -16.79 -14.34 17.25
CA PHE A 180 -17.07 -13.26 18.21
C PHE A 180 -18.57 -13.13 18.50
N PHE A 181 -19.40 -13.02 17.44
CA PHE A 181 -20.84 -12.87 17.63
C PHE A 181 -21.56 -14.16 18.04
N SER A 182 -20.90 -15.31 17.94
CA SER A 182 -21.43 -16.53 18.57
C SER A 182 -21.43 -16.42 20.10
N LYS A 183 -20.51 -15.64 20.69
CA LYS A 183 -20.32 -15.48 22.13
C LYS A 183 -20.89 -14.16 22.69
N TYR A 184 -20.76 -13.05 21.95
CA TYR A 184 -21.09 -11.71 22.42
C TYR A 184 -22.25 -11.08 21.62
N ASP A 185 -23.12 -10.31 22.29
CA ASP A 185 -24.13 -9.49 21.63
C ASP A 185 -23.50 -8.18 21.16
N ILE A 186 -23.66 -7.87 19.87
CA ILE A 186 -23.11 -6.66 19.25
C ILE A 186 -23.64 -5.36 19.86
N ASN A 187 -24.85 -5.37 20.41
CA ASN A 187 -25.44 -4.19 21.04
C ASN A 187 -24.77 -3.89 22.39
N GLU A 188 -24.16 -4.91 23.02
CA GLU A 188 -23.44 -4.78 24.29
C GLU A 188 -21.92 -4.62 24.05
N HIS A 189 -21.40 -5.26 23.00
CA HIS A 189 -19.99 -5.32 22.64
C HIS A 189 -19.72 -4.63 21.29
N ASN A 190 -19.85 -3.30 21.26
CA ASN A 190 -19.59 -2.49 20.06
C ASN A 190 -18.08 -2.24 19.86
N ILE A 191 -17.48 -2.93 18.89
CA ILE A 191 -16.06 -2.82 18.56
C ILE A 191 -15.64 -1.46 17.93
N PHE A 192 -16.60 -0.61 17.57
CA PHE A 192 -16.35 0.68 16.91
C PHE A 192 -16.39 1.88 17.87
N HIS A 193 -16.97 1.71 19.06
CA HIS A 193 -17.23 2.81 20.00
C HIS A 193 -15.97 3.62 20.36
N GLY A 194 -14.85 2.93 20.59
CA GLY A 194 -13.57 3.55 20.97
C GLY A 194 -12.76 4.12 19.80
N ILE A 195 -13.19 3.92 18.54
CA ILE A 195 -12.43 4.21 17.32
C ILE A 195 -13.22 5.06 16.31
N PRO A 196 -13.67 6.27 16.70
CA PRO A 196 -14.68 7.04 15.96
C PRO A 196 -14.22 7.58 14.60
N ASN A 197 -12.93 7.49 14.27
CA ASN A 197 -12.37 7.98 13.01
C ASN A 197 -12.05 6.85 12.02
N LEU A 198 -12.46 5.62 12.32
CA LEU A 198 -12.30 4.49 11.41
C LEU A 198 -13.05 4.79 10.11
N LYS A 199 -12.34 4.78 8.97
CA LYS A 199 -12.92 5.10 7.67
C LYS A 199 -13.41 3.87 6.92
N GLU A 200 -12.71 2.75 7.09
CA GLU A 200 -12.96 1.52 6.36
C GLU A 200 -12.81 0.30 7.28
N PHE A 201 -13.72 -0.66 7.14
CA PHE A 201 -13.64 -1.97 7.77
C PHE A 201 -13.61 -3.06 6.70
N THR A 202 -12.55 -3.88 6.68
CA THR A 202 -12.40 -4.93 5.67
C THR A 202 -12.69 -6.31 6.27
N ILE A 203 -13.72 -6.99 5.74
CA ILE A 203 -13.97 -8.41 5.99
C ILE A 203 -13.13 -9.23 5.00
N HIS A 204 -12.33 -10.15 5.52
CA HIS A 204 -11.60 -11.14 4.72
C HIS A 204 -12.35 -12.47 4.68
N VAL A 205 -12.79 -12.84 3.49
CA VAL A 205 -13.46 -14.10 3.18
C VAL A 205 -12.44 -15.06 2.58
N GLY A 206 -11.76 -15.80 3.45
CA GLY A 206 -10.83 -16.86 3.06
C GLY A 206 -11.39 -18.24 3.35
N TYR A 207 -10.84 -19.25 2.68
CA TYR A 207 -11.21 -20.65 2.93
C TYR A 207 -10.90 -21.04 4.38
N SER A 208 -11.88 -21.66 5.06
CA SER A 208 -11.72 -22.29 6.37
C SER A 208 -12.44 -23.64 6.37
N ASN A 209 -11.87 -24.64 7.05
CA ASN A 209 -12.46 -25.97 7.15
C ASN A 209 -13.89 -25.97 7.70
N ILE A 210 -14.25 -24.96 8.50
CA ILE A 210 -15.59 -24.83 9.08
C ILE A 210 -16.66 -24.55 8.03
N PHE A 211 -16.27 -23.96 6.89
CA PHE A 211 -17.18 -23.71 5.78
C PHE A 211 -17.39 -24.93 4.87
N LYS A 212 -16.67 -26.05 5.08
CA LYS A 212 -16.96 -27.31 4.36
C LYS A 212 -18.33 -27.89 4.73
N ASP A 213 -18.68 -27.81 6.02
CA ASP A 213 -19.87 -28.48 6.56
C ASP A 213 -21.01 -27.51 6.88
N LYS A 214 -20.73 -26.19 7.01
CA LYS A 214 -21.73 -25.15 7.26
C LYS A 214 -21.44 -23.89 6.43
N LEU A 215 -22.22 -23.69 5.37
CA LEU A 215 -22.17 -22.48 4.52
C LEU A 215 -23.20 -21.41 4.90
N ILE A 216 -23.97 -21.62 5.98
CA ILE A 216 -25.07 -20.72 6.34
C ILE A 216 -24.51 -19.57 7.17
N LEU A 217 -24.48 -18.38 6.56
CA LEU A 217 -24.34 -17.12 7.26
C LEU A 217 -25.68 -16.79 7.95
N ASP A 218 -25.64 -16.44 9.23
CA ASP A 218 -26.83 -16.21 10.03
C ASP A 218 -27.14 -14.72 10.23
N TYR A 219 -28.26 -14.44 10.90
CA TYR A 219 -28.74 -13.08 11.16
C TYR A 219 -27.77 -12.22 11.98
N LYS A 220 -26.83 -12.84 12.72
CA LYS A 220 -25.88 -12.08 13.55
C LYS A 220 -24.85 -11.36 12.68
N LEU A 221 -24.41 -11.99 11.58
CA LEU A 221 -23.55 -11.33 10.60
C LEU A 221 -24.25 -10.14 9.94
N TRP A 222 -25.53 -10.28 9.64
CA TRP A 222 -26.33 -9.21 9.03
C TRP A 222 -26.45 -7.99 9.94
N ARG A 223 -26.76 -8.21 11.23
CA ARG A 223 -26.76 -7.14 12.24
C ARG A 223 -25.39 -6.47 12.39
N PHE A 224 -24.31 -7.24 12.25
CA PHE A 224 -22.96 -6.67 12.23
C PHE A 224 -22.75 -5.75 11.03
N ILE A 225 -23.11 -6.19 9.84
CA ILE A 225 -22.99 -5.36 8.63
C ILE A 225 -23.81 -4.08 8.77
N ASP A 226 -25.03 -4.17 9.28
CA ASP A 226 -25.88 -3.00 9.53
C ASP A 226 -25.20 -2.02 10.50
N SER A 227 -24.59 -2.52 11.58
CA SER A 227 -23.87 -1.68 12.55
C SER A 227 -22.67 -0.93 11.94
N VAL A 228 -21.92 -1.56 11.02
CA VAL A 228 -20.81 -0.91 10.30
C VAL A 228 -21.32 0.30 9.51
N VAL A 229 -22.49 0.16 8.89
CA VAL A 229 -23.12 1.21 8.08
C VAL A 229 -23.69 2.32 8.94
N GLU A 230 -24.31 1.99 10.07
CA GLU A 230 -24.82 2.96 11.05
C GLU A 230 -23.71 3.89 11.58
N GLU A 231 -22.51 3.34 11.79
CA GLU A 231 -21.30 4.08 12.19
C GLU A 231 -20.64 4.85 11.03
N LYS A 232 -21.23 4.80 9.82
CA LYS A 232 -20.75 5.46 8.58
C LYS A 232 -19.35 5.00 8.15
N ILE A 233 -19.00 3.75 8.45
CA ILE A 233 -17.74 3.14 8.06
C ILE A 233 -17.92 2.50 6.67
N GLN A 234 -16.99 2.72 5.74
CA GLN A 234 -17.02 2.05 4.44
C GLN A 234 -16.72 0.55 4.63
N LEU A 235 -17.68 -0.30 4.28
CA LEU A 235 -17.46 -1.75 4.28
C LEU A 235 -16.68 -2.17 3.03
N ARG A 236 -15.62 -2.95 3.23
CA ARG A 236 -14.87 -3.61 2.16
C ARG A 236 -14.90 -5.13 2.35
N ILE A 237 -15.08 -5.86 1.25
CA ILE A 237 -14.94 -7.32 1.19
C ILE A 237 -13.68 -7.66 0.41
N SER A 238 -12.81 -8.44 1.04
CA SER A 238 -11.66 -9.07 0.38
C SER A 238 -11.86 -10.58 0.38
N PHE A 239 -11.63 -11.28 -0.72
CA PHE A 239 -11.86 -12.72 -0.79
C PHE A 239 -10.73 -13.48 -1.48
N ASP A 240 -10.51 -14.73 -1.07
CA ASP A 240 -9.58 -15.64 -1.76
C ASP A 240 -10.24 -16.22 -3.03
N PRO A 241 -9.47 -16.48 -4.11
CA PRO A 241 -10.01 -16.93 -5.39
C PRO A 241 -10.35 -18.43 -5.39
N ASP A 242 -11.07 -18.91 -4.38
CA ASP A 242 -11.62 -20.28 -4.29
C ASP A 242 -13.16 -20.27 -4.31
N ASP A 243 -13.78 -21.42 -4.60
CA ASP A 243 -15.24 -21.48 -4.84
C ASP A 243 -16.05 -21.12 -3.59
N ILE A 244 -15.56 -21.51 -2.40
CA ILE A 244 -16.26 -21.27 -1.13
C ILE A 244 -16.16 -19.79 -0.77
N SER A 245 -14.97 -19.20 -0.87
CA SER A 245 -14.77 -17.79 -0.58
C SER A 245 -15.56 -16.88 -1.51
N ILE A 246 -15.64 -17.22 -2.81
CA ILE A 246 -16.49 -16.49 -3.77
C ILE A 246 -17.96 -16.63 -3.39
N PHE A 247 -18.44 -17.84 -3.12
CA PHE A 247 -19.84 -18.05 -2.75
C PHE A 247 -20.25 -17.23 -1.52
N LEU A 248 -19.41 -17.22 -0.48
CA LEU A 248 -19.64 -16.44 0.73
C LEU A 248 -19.61 -14.94 0.45
N ALA A 249 -18.62 -14.45 -0.31
CA ALA A 249 -18.52 -13.05 -0.68
C ALA A 249 -19.72 -12.57 -1.53
N VAL A 250 -20.20 -13.40 -2.47
CA VAL A 250 -21.41 -13.14 -3.26
C VAL A 250 -22.65 -13.11 -2.36
N THR A 251 -22.73 -13.98 -1.35
CA THR A 251 -23.85 -14.00 -0.40
C THR A 251 -23.91 -12.70 0.40
N ILE A 252 -22.77 -12.25 0.93
CA ILE A 252 -22.67 -10.97 1.64
C ILE A 252 -23.01 -9.80 0.69
N TYR A 253 -22.50 -9.82 -0.54
CA TYR A 253 -22.80 -8.80 -1.55
C TYR A 253 -24.30 -8.68 -1.84
N ARG A 254 -25.00 -9.81 -2.00
CA ARG A 254 -26.45 -9.80 -2.24
C ARG A 254 -27.21 -9.18 -1.09
N TYR A 255 -26.88 -9.54 0.15
CA TYR A 255 -27.48 -8.91 1.34
C TYR A 255 -27.26 -7.39 1.33
N CYS A 256 -26.03 -6.94 1.07
CA CYS A 256 -25.72 -5.52 1.02
C CYS A 256 -26.52 -4.80 -0.09
N LYS A 257 -26.59 -5.40 -1.28
CA LYS A 257 -27.35 -4.84 -2.41
C LYS A 257 -28.85 -4.78 -2.13
N GLU A 258 -29.43 -5.80 -1.51
CA GLU A 258 -30.85 -5.83 -1.13
C GLU A 258 -31.21 -4.74 -0.11
N ASN A 259 -30.25 -4.30 0.70
CA ASN A 259 -30.40 -3.26 1.71
C ASN A 259 -29.79 -1.90 1.31
N ASP A 260 -29.43 -1.71 0.04
CA ASP A 260 -28.84 -0.48 -0.50
C ASP A 260 -27.54 -0.03 0.22
N ILE A 261 -26.75 -1.01 0.68
CA ILE A 261 -25.47 -0.80 1.35
C ILE A 261 -24.36 -0.78 0.30
N ASN A 262 -23.68 0.36 0.16
CA ASN A 262 -22.53 0.49 -0.74
C ASN A 262 -21.28 -0.20 -0.16
N ILE A 263 -20.73 -1.16 -0.89
CA ILE A 263 -19.55 -1.94 -0.47
C ILE A 263 -18.45 -1.91 -1.52
N LEU A 264 -17.20 -1.95 -1.08
CA LEU A 264 -16.04 -2.11 -1.96
C LEU A 264 -15.61 -3.56 -1.98
N ILE A 265 -15.34 -4.10 -3.17
CA ILE A 265 -14.99 -5.51 -3.34
C ILE A 265 -13.59 -5.62 -3.92
N SER A 266 -12.80 -6.56 -3.42
CA SER A 266 -11.43 -6.83 -3.89
C SER A 266 -11.11 -8.32 -3.80
N ALA A 267 -10.39 -8.85 -4.80
CA ALA A 267 -9.85 -10.20 -4.74
C ALA A 267 -8.44 -10.18 -4.14
N ARG A 268 -8.11 -11.16 -3.28
CA ARG A 268 -6.76 -11.33 -2.72
C ARG A 268 -5.93 -12.19 -3.67
N ASN A 269 -4.75 -11.71 -4.03
CA ASN A 269 -3.76 -12.38 -4.86
C ASN A 269 -4.25 -12.81 -6.26
N ASP A 270 -3.51 -12.31 -7.21
CA ASP A 270 -3.98 -12.16 -8.57
C ASP A 270 -3.56 -13.33 -9.45
N GLU A 271 -4.30 -14.42 -9.35
CA GLU A 271 -3.99 -15.63 -10.09
C GLU A 271 -5.13 -15.95 -11.06
N VAL A 272 -4.83 -15.77 -12.35
CA VAL A 272 -5.31 -16.42 -13.61
C VAL A 272 -6.60 -17.25 -13.54
N LYS A 273 -6.77 -18.08 -12.51
CA LYS A 273 -8.00 -18.82 -12.17
C LYS A 273 -9.25 -17.95 -12.13
N PHE A 274 -9.16 -16.68 -11.72
CA PHE A 274 -10.30 -15.78 -11.70
C PHE A 274 -10.88 -15.52 -13.11
N PHE A 275 -10.02 -15.27 -14.11
CA PHE A 275 -10.44 -15.05 -15.49
C PHE A 275 -10.77 -16.37 -16.22
N ASP A 276 -10.07 -17.46 -15.89
CA ASP A 276 -10.43 -18.80 -16.37
C ASP A 276 -11.85 -19.20 -15.90
N ARG A 277 -12.25 -18.81 -14.68
CA ARG A 277 -13.63 -18.99 -14.20
C ARG A 277 -14.64 -18.16 -15.00
N ILE A 278 -14.34 -16.88 -15.27
CA ILE A 278 -15.16 -16.03 -16.16
C ILE A 278 -15.37 -16.71 -17.52
N LYS A 279 -14.30 -17.29 -18.08
CA LYS A 279 -14.32 -17.96 -19.38
C LYS A 279 -15.11 -19.28 -19.38
N ASN A 280 -15.10 -20.02 -18.29
CA ASN A 280 -15.67 -21.38 -18.19
C ASN A 280 -17.14 -21.43 -17.71
N GLY A 281 -17.84 -20.29 -17.63
CA GLY A 281 -19.28 -20.27 -17.37
C GLY A 281 -19.63 -19.87 -15.94
N ILE A 282 -19.37 -18.61 -15.61
CA ILE A 282 -19.88 -17.96 -14.41
C ILE A 282 -21.41 -17.96 -14.39
N SER A 283 -22.02 -18.20 -13.21
CA SER A 283 -23.44 -17.96 -13.04
C SER A 283 -23.73 -16.46 -13.14
N ARG A 284 -24.90 -16.04 -13.64
CA ARG A 284 -25.24 -14.61 -13.83
C ARG A 284 -24.98 -13.75 -12.58
N ASN A 285 -25.10 -14.33 -11.40
CA ASN A 285 -24.94 -13.62 -10.14
C ASN A 285 -23.47 -13.36 -9.78
N ASP A 286 -22.53 -14.24 -10.15
CA ASP A 286 -21.11 -13.99 -9.88
C ASP A 286 -20.55 -12.96 -10.89
N TYR A 287 -21.17 -12.84 -12.07
CA TYR A 287 -20.80 -11.83 -13.05
C TYR A 287 -21.03 -10.41 -12.55
N GLU A 288 -22.20 -10.16 -11.96
CA GLU A 288 -22.52 -8.86 -11.38
C GLU A 288 -21.58 -8.50 -10.22
N PHE A 289 -21.23 -9.48 -9.38
CA PHE A 289 -20.26 -9.30 -8.30
C PHE A 289 -18.88 -8.88 -8.83
N ILE A 290 -18.44 -9.46 -9.95
CA ILE A 290 -17.14 -9.18 -10.56
C ILE A 290 -17.06 -7.78 -11.16
N GLU A 291 -18.11 -7.30 -11.84
CA GLU A 291 -18.14 -5.95 -12.40
C GLU A 291 -18.00 -4.85 -11.33
N ASN A 292 -18.31 -5.17 -10.07
CA ASN A 292 -18.24 -4.26 -8.93
C ASN A 292 -16.88 -4.28 -8.18
N LEU A 293 -15.86 -4.98 -8.67
CA LEU A 293 -14.53 -4.96 -8.04
C LEU A 293 -13.88 -3.57 -8.12
N SER A 294 -13.34 -3.13 -6.99
CA SER A 294 -12.59 -1.87 -6.82
C SER A 294 -11.10 -2.00 -7.12
N SER A 295 -10.57 -3.21 -7.17
CA SER A 295 -9.17 -3.48 -7.48
C SER A 295 -9.03 -4.81 -8.19
N ILE A 296 -8.18 -4.83 -9.21
CA ILE A 296 -7.83 -6.06 -9.93
C ILE A 296 -6.36 -5.98 -10.35
N THR A 297 -5.70 -7.12 -10.37
CA THR A 297 -4.48 -7.28 -11.14
C THR A 297 -4.75 -8.23 -12.31
N LEU A 298 -3.91 -8.19 -13.33
CA LEU A 298 -4.00 -9.07 -14.47
C LEU A 298 -2.60 -9.57 -14.79
N LYS A 299 -2.42 -10.88 -14.77
CA LYS A 299 -1.18 -11.52 -15.23
C LYS A 299 -1.32 -11.96 -16.67
N ILE A 300 -0.55 -11.34 -17.55
CA ILE A 300 -0.50 -11.67 -18.97
C ILE A 300 0.58 -12.74 -19.18
N ASN A 301 0.17 -13.99 -19.30
CA ASN A 301 1.06 -15.14 -19.54
C ASN A 301 1.14 -15.49 -21.02
N ASN A 302 0.09 -15.18 -21.77
CA ASN A 302 -0.02 -15.44 -23.19
C ASN A 302 -0.74 -14.28 -23.89
N PHE A 303 -0.74 -14.33 -25.22
CA PHE A 303 -1.32 -13.25 -26.03
C PHE A 303 -2.85 -13.15 -25.95
N SER A 304 -3.58 -14.25 -25.69
CA SER A 304 -5.04 -14.20 -25.54
C SER A 304 -5.49 -13.51 -24.27
N ASP A 305 -4.66 -13.46 -23.23
CA ASP A 305 -5.00 -12.78 -21.96
C ASP A 305 -5.23 -11.26 -22.16
N LEU A 306 -4.76 -10.68 -23.28
CA LEU A 306 -5.03 -9.29 -23.65
C LEU A 306 -6.53 -8.99 -23.85
N GLU A 307 -7.35 -10.02 -24.14
CA GLU A 307 -8.81 -9.86 -24.26
C GLU A 307 -9.46 -9.34 -22.97
N HIS A 308 -8.88 -9.68 -21.82
CA HIS A 308 -9.39 -9.26 -20.51
C HIS A 308 -9.18 -7.77 -20.26
N ILE A 309 -8.18 -7.13 -20.85
CA ILE A 309 -7.92 -5.69 -20.67
C ILE A 309 -9.12 -4.88 -21.15
N LYS A 310 -9.65 -5.19 -22.34
CA LYS A 310 -10.84 -4.53 -22.87
C LYS A 310 -12.03 -4.70 -21.95
N TYR A 311 -12.24 -5.91 -21.44
CA TYR A 311 -13.34 -6.18 -20.51
C TYR A 311 -13.22 -5.32 -19.24
N ILE A 312 -12.07 -5.36 -18.58
CA ILE A 312 -11.79 -4.60 -17.35
C ILE A 312 -12.02 -3.10 -17.58
N LEU A 313 -11.44 -2.56 -18.66
CA LEU A 313 -11.49 -1.13 -18.98
C LEU A 313 -12.84 -0.66 -19.57
N THR A 314 -13.81 -1.54 -19.79
CA THR A 314 -15.13 -1.15 -20.33
C THR A 314 -16.33 -1.60 -19.52
N LYS A 315 -16.15 -2.51 -18.54
CA LYS A 315 -17.25 -3.12 -17.78
C LYS A 315 -17.15 -2.95 -16.26
N MET A 316 -15.98 -2.64 -15.72
CA MET A 316 -15.77 -2.62 -14.27
C MET A 316 -15.85 -1.20 -13.70
N ASP A 317 -17.04 -0.59 -13.70
CA ASP A 317 -17.22 0.84 -13.40
C ASP A 317 -16.70 1.30 -12.02
N ASN A 318 -16.65 0.38 -11.04
CA ASN A 318 -16.15 0.66 -9.68
C ASN A 318 -14.63 0.51 -9.53
N LEU A 319 -13.92 0.13 -10.60
CA LEU A 319 -12.49 -0.15 -10.54
C LEU A 319 -11.68 1.12 -10.23
N GLU A 320 -10.99 1.11 -9.10
CA GLU A 320 -10.11 2.20 -8.65
C GLU A 320 -8.63 1.91 -8.88
N ASN A 321 -8.23 0.63 -8.80
CA ASN A 321 -6.84 0.20 -8.90
C ASN A 321 -6.70 -0.94 -9.92
N PHE A 322 -5.85 -0.74 -10.93
CA PHE A 322 -5.57 -1.77 -11.93
C PHE A 322 -4.07 -2.02 -12.04
N LYS A 323 -3.64 -3.26 -11.84
CA LYS A 323 -2.23 -3.64 -12.00
C LYS A 323 -2.09 -4.69 -13.10
N ILE A 324 -1.18 -4.50 -14.04
CA ILE A 324 -0.81 -5.50 -15.04
C ILE A 324 0.58 -6.02 -14.74
N THR A 325 0.71 -7.34 -14.68
CA THR A 325 2.00 -8.04 -14.65
C THR A 325 2.20 -8.78 -15.95
N PHE A 326 3.37 -8.63 -16.55
CA PHE A 326 3.69 -9.27 -17.83
C PHE A 326 5.16 -9.69 -17.90
N ASP A 327 5.45 -10.63 -18.79
CA ASP A 327 6.81 -11.12 -19.07
C ASP A 327 7.01 -11.14 -20.60
N ARG A 328 8.22 -11.47 -21.07
CA ARG A 328 8.53 -11.74 -22.48
C ARG A 328 7.64 -12.81 -23.13
N GLN A 329 6.84 -13.53 -22.34
CA GLN A 329 5.95 -14.60 -22.81
C GLN A 329 4.63 -14.08 -23.39
N ILE A 330 4.34 -12.78 -23.28
CA ILE A 330 3.21 -12.17 -23.99
C ILE A 330 3.35 -12.32 -25.52
N TYR A 331 4.56 -12.61 -26.00
CA TYR A 331 4.83 -12.84 -27.42
C TYR A 331 4.59 -14.31 -27.79
N PRO A 332 3.84 -14.62 -28.86
CA PRO A 332 3.53 -16.00 -29.26
C PRO A 332 4.80 -16.86 -29.38
N ARG A 333 4.89 -17.97 -28.65
CA ARG A 333 6.06 -18.88 -28.68
C ARG A 333 6.17 -19.72 -29.96
N ARG A 334 5.04 -19.98 -30.64
CA ARG A 334 5.01 -20.74 -31.90
C ARG A 334 5.13 -19.79 -33.09
N LEU A 335 6.37 -19.43 -33.41
CA LEU A 335 6.74 -18.56 -34.54
C LEU A 335 7.38 -19.37 -35.68
N GLU A 336 6.87 -20.57 -35.97
CA GLU A 336 7.41 -21.42 -37.05
C GLU A 336 7.00 -20.96 -38.46
N ASN A 337 6.19 -19.91 -38.61
CA ASN A 337 5.91 -19.28 -39.89
C ASN A 337 5.97 -17.76 -39.77
N VAL A 338 6.58 -17.10 -40.75
CA VAL A 338 6.90 -15.67 -40.83
C VAL A 338 5.71 -14.79 -40.42
N ILE A 339 5.70 -14.34 -39.15
CA ILE A 339 4.75 -13.32 -38.70
C ILE A 339 5.29 -11.97 -39.15
N THR A 340 4.56 -11.28 -40.03
CA THR A 340 4.86 -9.90 -40.39
C THR A 340 4.43 -8.95 -39.27
N MET A 341 5.13 -7.83 -39.10
CA MET A 341 4.72 -6.79 -38.14
C MET A 341 3.30 -6.27 -38.40
N GLU A 342 2.82 -6.31 -39.65
CA GLU A 342 1.44 -5.98 -39.99
C GLU A 342 0.42 -6.92 -39.32
N TYR A 343 0.71 -8.22 -39.23
CA TYR A 343 -0.16 -9.16 -38.55
C TYR A 343 -0.20 -8.89 -37.04
N VAL A 344 0.95 -8.61 -36.44
CA VAL A 344 1.05 -8.20 -35.02
C VAL A 344 0.21 -6.96 -34.76
N LEU A 345 0.37 -5.91 -35.58
CA LEU A 345 -0.40 -4.67 -35.46
C LEU A 345 -1.90 -4.91 -35.60
N LYS A 346 -2.34 -5.74 -36.56
CA LYS A 346 -3.75 -6.12 -36.70
C LYS A 346 -4.29 -6.79 -35.44
N LEU A 347 -3.50 -7.66 -34.81
CA LEU A 347 -3.89 -8.32 -33.58
C LEU A 347 -3.98 -7.36 -32.39
N TYR A 348 -2.98 -6.49 -32.18
CA TYR A 348 -3.06 -5.49 -31.11
C TYR A 348 -4.22 -4.52 -31.33
N ASN A 349 -4.45 -4.07 -32.57
CA ASN A 349 -5.62 -3.27 -32.91
C ASN A 349 -6.93 -4.01 -32.59
N HIS A 350 -7.00 -5.33 -32.78
CA HIS A 350 -8.20 -6.08 -32.41
C HIS A 350 -8.50 -5.99 -30.89
N TYR A 351 -7.47 -6.10 -30.04
CA TYR A 351 -7.64 -6.08 -28.58
C TYR A 351 -7.77 -4.68 -27.99
N PHE A 352 -7.07 -3.69 -28.54
CA PHE A 352 -7.00 -2.33 -28.01
C PHE A 352 -7.87 -1.31 -28.75
N ASN A 353 -8.56 -1.68 -29.83
CA ASN A 353 -9.56 -0.82 -30.45
C ASN A 353 -10.86 -0.83 -29.65
N PHE A 354 -10.83 -0.12 -28.52
CA PHE A 354 -12.00 0.20 -27.71
C PHE A 354 -11.80 1.57 -27.06
N LYS A 355 -12.91 2.19 -26.67
CA LYS A 355 -12.89 3.38 -25.83
C LYS A 355 -13.12 2.96 -24.40
N THR A 356 -12.23 3.38 -23.52
CA THR A 356 -12.35 3.15 -22.09
C THR A 356 -13.50 3.97 -21.51
N ASN A 357 -14.33 3.33 -20.67
CA ASN A 357 -15.55 3.94 -20.11
C ASN A 357 -15.52 4.09 -18.58
N ILE A 358 -14.54 3.48 -17.91
CA ILE A 358 -14.35 3.63 -16.47
C ILE A 358 -13.89 5.04 -16.11
N ASN A 359 -14.54 5.64 -15.13
CA ASN A 359 -14.22 6.98 -14.63
C ASN A 359 -13.62 6.97 -13.21
N ASN A 360 -13.62 5.81 -12.54
CA ASN A 360 -13.17 5.68 -11.16
C ASN A 360 -11.72 5.20 -11.02
N LEU A 361 -11.06 4.85 -12.13
CA LEU A 361 -9.67 4.36 -12.10
C LEU A 361 -8.72 5.47 -11.63
N LYS A 362 -8.20 5.32 -10.42
CA LYS A 362 -7.30 6.28 -9.75
C LYS A 362 -5.84 5.87 -9.87
N SER A 363 -5.54 4.57 -9.89
CA SER A 363 -4.18 4.03 -9.86
C SER A 363 -3.97 2.94 -10.90
N PHE A 364 -2.85 3.02 -11.62
CA PHE A 364 -2.42 2.01 -12.57
C PHE A 364 -0.98 1.57 -12.28
N THR A 365 -0.74 0.26 -12.25
CA THR A 365 0.61 -0.30 -12.08
C THR A 365 0.94 -1.20 -13.25
N LEU A 366 2.10 -1.00 -13.88
CA LEU A 366 2.61 -1.84 -14.94
C LEU A 366 3.94 -2.45 -14.50
N GLU A 367 3.97 -3.77 -14.35
CA GLU A 367 5.11 -4.52 -13.82
C GLU A 367 5.62 -5.55 -14.83
N TYR A 368 6.93 -5.50 -15.07
CA TYR A 368 7.64 -6.50 -15.86
C TYR A 368 8.29 -7.56 -14.95
N CYS A 369 8.00 -8.83 -15.18
CA CYS A 369 8.42 -9.93 -14.31
C CYS A 369 9.66 -10.70 -14.81
N SER A 370 10.29 -10.29 -15.92
CA SER A 370 11.50 -10.97 -16.43
C SER A 370 12.77 -10.42 -15.81
N GLU A 371 13.72 -11.31 -15.53
CA GLU A 371 15.10 -10.94 -15.21
C GLU A 371 15.95 -10.68 -16.46
N SER A 372 15.46 -11.06 -17.64
CA SER A 372 16.17 -10.82 -18.90
C SER A 372 15.83 -9.43 -19.45
N TYR A 373 16.77 -8.50 -19.32
CA TYR A 373 16.69 -7.18 -19.95
C TYR A 373 17.20 -7.27 -21.40
N PRO A 374 16.54 -6.62 -22.38
CA PRO A 374 17.15 -6.39 -23.68
C PRO A 374 18.45 -5.61 -23.47
N THR A 375 19.57 -6.15 -23.97
CA THR A 375 20.91 -5.65 -23.69
C THR A 375 21.28 -4.40 -24.49
N PHE A 376 20.52 -4.06 -25.54
CA PHE A 376 20.80 -2.91 -26.41
C PHE A 376 19.51 -2.22 -26.87
N PHE A 377 19.48 -0.89 -26.76
CA PHE A 377 18.38 -0.01 -27.17
C PHE A 377 18.13 0.02 -28.69
N GLU A 378 19.11 -0.41 -29.47
CA GLU A 378 19.18 -0.19 -30.92
C GLU A 378 19.00 -1.47 -31.74
N THR A 379 18.90 -2.63 -31.09
CA THR A 379 18.74 -3.91 -31.78
C THR A 379 17.27 -4.23 -32.03
N TYR A 380 16.61 -3.52 -32.95
CA TYR A 380 15.19 -3.65 -33.37
C TYR A 380 14.68 -5.08 -33.63
N THR A 381 14.64 -5.92 -32.61
CA THR A 381 14.10 -7.27 -32.69
C THR A 381 12.58 -7.18 -32.81
N VAL A 382 11.95 -8.20 -33.39
CA VAL A 382 10.49 -8.29 -33.42
C VAL A 382 9.91 -8.21 -32.01
N LEU A 383 10.59 -8.79 -31.01
CA LEU A 383 10.17 -8.78 -29.61
C LEU A 383 10.18 -7.36 -29.01
N GLU A 384 11.18 -6.54 -29.32
CA GLU A 384 11.21 -5.14 -28.91
C GLU A 384 10.11 -4.32 -29.58
N LYS A 385 9.85 -4.52 -30.88
CA LYS A 385 8.72 -3.86 -31.54
C LYS A 385 7.38 -4.26 -30.93
N MET A 386 7.23 -5.53 -30.55
CA MET A 386 6.03 -6.01 -29.85
C MET A 386 5.91 -5.41 -28.44
N TYR A 387 7.03 -5.23 -27.74
CA TYR A 387 7.08 -4.49 -26.47
C TYR A 387 6.57 -3.06 -26.68
N ASP A 388 7.13 -2.34 -27.65
CA ASP A 388 6.75 -0.96 -27.96
C ASP A 388 5.25 -0.85 -28.27
N ILE A 389 4.72 -1.76 -29.10
CA ILE A 389 3.30 -1.79 -29.45
C ILE A 389 2.46 -2.05 -28.20
N PHE A 390 2.85 -3.00 -27.34
CA PHE A 390 2.10 -3.31 -26.12
C PHE A 390 2.06 -2.10 -25.16
N ILE A 391 3.22 -1.50 -24.86
CA ILE A 391 3.32 -0.35 -23.95
C ILE A 391 2.49 0.82 -24.47
N ASN A 392 2.63 1.18 -25.75
CA ASN A 392 1.82 2.25 -26.33
C ASN A 392 0.33 1.93 -26.31
N SER A 393 -0.06 0.69 -26.63
CA SER A 393 -1.46 0.30 -26.66
C SER A 393 -2.10 0.36 -25.27
N ILE A 394 -1.41 -0.13 -24.23
CA ILE A 394 -1.95 -0.09 -22.87
C ILE A 394 -2.04 1.34 -22.34
N LEU A 395 -0.99 2.14 -22.49
CA LEU A 395 -0.98 3.53 -22.00
C LEU A 395 -2.03 4.40 -22.72
N SER A 396 -2.24 4.15 -24.03
CA SER A 396 -3.28 4.82 -24.81
C SER A 396 -4.71 4.39 -24.44
N SER A 397 -4.88 3.26 -23.74
CA SER A 397 -6.18 2.79 -23.25
C SER A 397 -6.52 3.25 -21.82
N LEU A 398 -5.64 4.01 -21.16
CA LEU A 398 -5.92 4.53 -19.81
C LEU A 398 -6.91 5.70 -19.82
N THR A 399 -7.29 6.17 -18.63
CA THR A 399 -8.39 7.13 -18.43
C THR A 399 -7.90 8.45 -17.86
N SER A 400 -8.65 9.53 -18.13
CA SER A 400 -8.36 10.86 -17.60
C SER A 400 -8.55 10.99 -16.08
N SER A 401 -9.21 10.01 -15.45
CA SER A 401 -9.39 9.90 -14.00
C SER A 401 -8.11 9.48 -13.27
N LEU A 402 -7.13 8.92 -14.00
CA LEU A 402 -5.91 8.38 -13.42
C LEU A 402 -5.11 9.48 -12.69
N LYS A 403 -4.76 9.21 -11.43
CA LYS A 403 -3.97 10.10 -10.57
C LYS A 403 -2.59 9.54 -10.27
N ILE A 404 -2.45 8.22 -10.22
CA ILE A 404 -1.21 7.54 -9.83
C ILE A 404 -0.83 6.54 -10.90
N ILE A 405 0.42 6.56 -11.34
CA ILE A 405 1.00 5.52 -12.18
C ILE A 405 2.29 4.97 -11.59
N LYS A 406 2.44 3.66 -11.61
CA LYS A 406 3.65 2.97 -11.16
C LYS A 406 4.20 2.10 -12.28
N PHE A 407 5.47 2.30 -12.59
CA PHE A 407 6.24 1.44 -13.48
C PHE A 407 7.22 0.62 -12.65
N ILE A 408 7.21 -0.70 -12.83
CA ILE A 408 8.04 -1.62 -12.04
C ILE A 408 8.85 -2.49 -13.00
N LYS A 409 10.18 -2.46 -12.84
CA LYS A 409 11.17 -3.27 -13.57
C LYS A 409 11.08 -3.14 -15.10
N LEU A 410 10.54 -2.02 -15.60
CA LEU A 410 10.45 -1.82 -17.03
C LEU A 410 11.85 -1.66 -17.64
N PRO A 411 12.19 -2.43 -18.68
CA PRO A 411 13.53 -2.44 -19.25
C PRO A 411 13.91 -1.12 -19.93
N TYR A 412 12.93 -0.42 -20.50
CA TYR A 412 13.11 0.91 -21.05
C TYR A 412 11.77 1.62 -21.20
N LEU A 413 11.80 2.96 -21.14
CA LEU A 413 10.68 3.83 -21.46
C LEU A 413 11.10 4.80 -22.56
N LYS A 414 10.27 4.98 -23.58
CA LYS A 414 10.52 5.93 -24.68
C LYS A 414 9.65 7.17 -24.54
N GLU A 415 10.03 8.25 -25.19
CA GLU A 415 9.31 9.53 -25.12
C GLU A 415 7.85 9.38 -25.59
N GLU A 416 7.63 8.60 -26.66
CA GLU A 416 6.30 8.37 -27.23
C GLU A 416 5.33 7.68 -26.25
N TYR A 417 5.85 6.98 -25.25
CA TYR A 417 5.04 6.34 -24.21
C TYR A 417 4.44 7.38 -23.28
N PHE A 418 5.22 8.41 -22.95
CA PHE A 418 4.77 9.53 -22.11
C PHE A 418 3.82 10.44 -22.86
N ASP A 419 4.03 10.63 -24.17
CA ASP A 419 3.06 11.33 -25.02
C ASP A 419 1.70 10.62 -25.03
N SER A 420 1.72 9.31 -25.26
CA SER A 420 0.51 8.47 -25.25
C SER A 420 -0.20 8.52 -23.90
N LEU A 421 0.56 8.41 -22.81
CA LEU A 421 0.03 8.53 -21.45
C LEU A 421 -0.55 9.92 -21.17
N TYR A 422 0.12 10.99 -21.59
CA TYR A 422 -0.32 12.36 -21.37
C TYR A 422 -1.64 12.67 -22.08
N ILE A 423 -1.82 12.19 -23.31
CA ILE A 423 -3.07 12.37 -24.07
C ILE A 423 -4.26 11.78 -23.30
N CYS A 424 -4.09 10.59 -22.71
CA CYS A 424 -5.18 9.89 -22.04
C CYS A 424 -5.33 10.27 -20.56
N SER A 425 -4.23 10.59 -19.88
CA SER A 425 -4.14 10.82 -18.43
C SER A 425 -3.42 12.13 -18.07
N PRO A 426 -3.90 13.31 -18.55
CA PRO A 426 -3.20 14.59 -18.34
C PRO A 426 -3.22 15.07 -16.88
N ASN A 427 -4.09 14.48 -16.04
CA ASN A 427 -4.30 14.87 -14.64
C ASN A 427 -3.50 14.03 -13.63
N LEU A 428 -2.45 13.37 -14.10
CA LEU A 428 -1.55 12.57 -13.26
C LEU A 428 -0.91 13.43 -12.16
N VAL A 429 -0.97 12.94 -10.92
CA VAL A 429 -0.45 13.62 -9.72
C VAL A 429 0.82 12.93 -9.22
N THR A 430 0.88 11.60 -9.27
CA THR A 430 2.01 10.81 -8.77
C THR A 430 2.52 9.86 -9.84
N ILE A 431 3.84 9.85 -10.04
CA ILE A 431 4.53 8.84 -10.86
C ILE A 431 5.60 8.13 -10.03
N SER A 432 5.65 6.81 -10.15
CA SER A 432 6.67 5.98 -9.51
C SER A 432 7.44 5.16 -10.55
N PHE A 433 8.78 5.21 -10.46
CA PHE A 433 9.69 4.39 -11.24
C PHE A 433 10.46 3.47 -10.29
N ASN A 434 10.08 2.20 -10.25
CA ASN A 434 10.70 1.21 -9.41
C ASN A 434 11.57 0.26 -10.23
N HIS A 435 12.89 0.32 -10.07
CA HIS A 435 13.85 -0.48 -10.85
C HIS A 435 13.65 -0.36 -12.36
N CYS A 436 13.20 0.79 -12.84
CA CYS A 436 13.07 1.03 -14.28
C CYS A 436 14.44 1.41 -14.84
N HIS A 437 14.71 1.00 -16.06
CA HIS A 437 15.93 1.41 -16.76
C HIS A 437 15.58 2.37 -17.90
N HIS A 438 16.53 3.22 -18.27
CA HIS A 438 16.46 4.13 -19.42
C HIS A 438 15.13 4.88 -19.55
N ILE A 439 15.01 5.98 -18.80
CA ILE A 439 13.88 6.90 -18.87
C ILE A 439 14.38 8.17 -19.58
N PRO A 440 13.61 8.74 -20.53
CA PRO A 440 13.99 10.00 -21.16
C PRO A 440 14.06 11.12 -20.13
N ASP A 441 15.08 11.98 -20.23
CA ASP A 441 15.32 13.07 -19.29
C ASP A 441 14.08 13.97 -19.14
N ASP A 442 13.39 14.26 -20.26
CA ASP A 442 12.27 15.20 -20.32
C ASP A 442 10.88 14.56 -20.14
N ALA A 443 10.82 13.25 -19.85
CA ALA A 443 9.59 12.46 -19.76
C ALA A 443 8.49 13.06 -18.86
N LEU A 444 8.88 13.81 -17.82
CA LEU A 444 7.97 14.38 -16.83
C LEU A 444 7.50 15.80 -17.16
N LEU A 445 8.12 16.48 -18.13
CA LEU A 445 7.84 17.90 -18.42
C LEU A 445 6.43 18.13 -19.00
N LEU A 446 5.81 17.10 -19.56
CA LEU A 446 4.45 17.12 -20.11
C LEU A 446 3.38 17.21 -19.01
N PHE A 447 3.60 16.60 -17.84
CA PHE A 447 2.59 16.45 -16.79
C PHE A 447 2.55 17.65 -15.84
N LYS A 448 1.83 18.72 -16.20
CA LYS A 448 1.72 19.95 -15.39
C LYS A 448 1.04 19.77 -14.03
N ASN A 449 0.21 18.74 -13.89
CA ASN A 449 -0.47 18.40 -12.65
C ASN A 449 0.35 17.49 -11.73
N LEU A 450 1.51 17.02 -12.19
CA LEU A 450 2.38 16.16 -11.39
C LEU A 450 2.85 16.90 -10.13
N ARG A 451 2.70 16.27 -8.97
CA ARG A 451 3.15 16.79 -7.67
C ARG A 451 4.17 15.88 -7.00
N HIS A 452 4.11 14.58 -7.27
CA HIS A 452 4.95 13.60 -6.59
C HIS A 452 5.72 12.71 -7.58
N VAL A 453 7.00 12.53 -7.31
CA VAL A 453 7.87 11.63 -8.07
C VAL A 453 8.59 10.70 -7.11
N VAL A 454 8.37 9.38 -7.26
CA VAL A 454 9.06 8.35 -6.47
C VAL A 454 9.98 7.56 -7.39
N ILE A 455 11.24 7.44 -7.00
CA ILE A 455 12.28 6.81 -7.80
C ILE A 455 13.03 5.80 -6.94
N THR A 456 12.95 4.52 -7.29
CA THR A 456 13.68 3.45 -6.61
C THR A 456 14.73 2.89 -7.56
N ASN A 457 16.01 2.98 -7.16
CA ASN A 457 17.14 2.43 -7.91
C ASN A 457 17.14 2.77 -9.43
N THR A 458 16.71 3.98 -9.77
CA THR A 458 16.68 4.54 -11.13
C THR A 458 17.33 5.92 -11.12
N ILE A 459 18.04 6.31 -12.19
CA ILE A 459 18.75 7.60 -12.28
C ILE A 459 18.47 8.22 -13.66
N GLY A 460 18.36 9.55 -13.74
CA GLY A 460 18.46 10.29 -15.00
C GLY A 460 17.30 11.21 -15.37
N VAL A 461 16.17 11.19 -14.65
CA VAL A 461 14.98 11.97 -15.04
C VAL A 461 15.05 13.41 -14.54
N THR A 462 14.77 14.38 -15.40
CA THR A 462 14.60 15.79 -15.03
C THR A 462 13.31 15.96 -14.24
N ILE A 463 13.43 16.41 -13.00
CA ILE A 463 12.27 16.72 -12.16
C ILE A 463 11.73 18.11 -12.54
N PRO A 464 10.45 18.26 -12.94
CA PRO A 464 9.88 19.56 -13.22
C PRO A 464 9.80 20.46 -11.98
N SER A 465 9.89 21.78 -12.19
CA SER A 465 9.90 22.76 -11.09
C SER A 465 8.60 22.86 -10.29
N TRP A 466 7.48 22.37 -10.83
CA TRP A 466 6.17 22.35 -10.15
C TRP A 466 5.95 21.13 -9.25
N VAL A 467 6.79 20.09 -9.33
CA VAL A 467 6.75 18.92 -8.42
C VAL A 467 7.04 19.36 -6.98
N GLU A 468 6.26 18.89 -6.02
CA GLU A 468 6.28 19.29 -4.60
C GLU A 468 7.07 18.32 -3.73
N ILE A 469 6.97 17.01 -4.02
CA ILE A 469 7.66 15.94 -3.30
C ILE A 469 8.44 15.07 -4.27
N VAL A 470 9.70 14.81 -3.97
CA VAL A 470 10.52 13.84 -4.68
C VAL A 470 11.16 12.89 -3.69
N MET A 471 11.04 11.60 -3.97
CA MET A 471 11.62 10.56 -3.13
C MET A 471 12.55 9.68 -3.95
N TYR A 472 13.73 9.44 -3.41
CA TYR A 472 14.70 8.49 -3.95
C TYR A 472 14.89 7.36 -2.94
N LYS A 473 14.69 6.11 -3.36
CA LYS A 473 14.81 4.89 -2.53
C LYS A 473 15.91 3.95 -3.04
N GLU A 474 16.39 3.11 -2.13
CA GLU A 474 17.35 2.00 -2.33
C GLU A 474 18.63 2.38 -3.09
N PHE A 475 19.35 3.37 -2.58
CA PHE A 475 20.55 3.88 -3.23
C PHE A 475 21.77 2.96 -3.02
N SER A 476 21.93 1.92 -3.84
CA SER A 476 23.05 0.97 -3.74
C SER A 476 24.39 1.56 -4.23
N SER A 477 25.48 1.22 -3.53
CA SER A 477 26.85 1.62 -3.90
C SER A 477 27.37 0.98 -5.20
N LEU A 478 26.70 -0.06 -5.70
CA LEU A 478 27.11 -0.81 -6.88
C LEU A 478 26.86 -0.03 -8.18
N PHE A 479 25.81 0.79 -8.26
CA PHE A 479 25.58 1.68 -9.40
C PHE A 479 26.59 2.81 -9.50
N PHE A 480 27.14 3.25 -8.36
CA PHE A 480 28.28 4.15 -8.39
C PHE A 480 29.54 3.43 -8.83
N LYS A 481 29.81 2.19 -8.37
CA LYS A 481 31.04 1.44 -8.70
C LYS A 481 31.32 1.31 -10.20
N SER A 482 30.29 1.14 -11.03
CA SER A 482 30.42 1.00 -12.48
C SER A 482 30.63 2.33 -13.22
N TYR A 483 30.41 3.47 -12.57
CA TYR A 483 30.65 4.79 -13.17
C TYR A 483 31.68 5.66 -12.43
N PHE A 484 31.90 5.50 -11.12
CA PHE A 484 32.90 6.20 -10.31
C PHE A 484 33.26 5.46 -8.99
N LEU A 485 34.56 5.48 -8.64
CA LEU A 485 35.24 4.70 -7.60
C LEU A 485 34.56 4.52 -6.21
N PRO A 486 34.87 3.41 -5.48
CA PRO A 486 33.92 2.78 -4.56
C PRO A 486 34.00 3.08 -3.07
N GLN A 487 34.77 4.05 -2.59
CA GLN A 487 35.03 4.15 -1.14
C GLN A 487 34.98 5.56 -0.57
N VAL A 488 33.98 6.36 -0.93
CA VAL A 488 33.78 7.66 -0.30
C VAL A 488 32.39 7.71 0.31
N LYS A 489 32.33 7.75 1.65
CA LYS A 489 31.13 8.14 2.43
C LYS A 489 30.35 9.20 1.64
N LYS A 490 29.09 8.88 1.28
CA LYS A 490 28.19 9.72 0.45
C LYS A 490 28.27 11.18 0.92
N ARG A 491 29.07 12.02 0.27
CA ARG A 491 29.11 13.45 0.64
C ARG A 491 27.82 14.06 0.09
N LYS A 492 26.95 14.53 1.00
CA LYS A 492 25.66 15.19 0.70
C LYS A 492 25.74 16.08 -0.56
N TRP A 493 26.76 16.93 -0.68
CA TRP A 493 26.93 17.83 -1.82
C TRP A 493 27.04 17.16 -3.20
N LYS A 494 27.59 15.95 -3.32
CA LYS A 494 27.68 15.22 -4.61
C LYS A 494 26.31 14.68 -5.02
N PHE A 495 25.57 14.15 -4.06
CA PHE A 495 24.19 13.72 -4.26
C PHE A 495 23.30 14.93 -4.60
N TYR A 496 23.35 16.00 -3.81
CA TYR A 496 22.66 17.25 -4.12
C TYR A 496 23.02 17.79 -5.51
N ARG A 497 24.29 17.74 -5.95
CA ARG A 497 24.70 18.22 -7.28
C ARG A 497 24.09 17.41 -8.42
N LEU A 498 23.94 16.10 -8.26
CA LEU A 498 23.30 15.22 -9.26
C LEU A 498 21.78 15.45 -9.32
N MET A 499 21.18 15.88 -8.22
CA MET A 499 19.72 15.94 -8.05
C MET A 499 19.19 17.37 -7.94
N LYS A 500 20.03 18.39 -8.21
CA LYS A 500 19.70 19.79 -7.96
C LYS A 500 18.68 20.29 -8.98
N ASN A 501 17.41 20.19 -8.63
CA ASN A 501 16.47 21.25 -8.97
C ASN A 501 16.49 22.28 -7.84
N TYR A 502 16.67 23.56 -8.14
CA TYR A 502 16.84 24.66 -7.17
C TYR A 502 15.57 24.96 -6.35
N THR A 503 14.51 24.18 -6.56
CA THR A 503 13.15 24.38 -6.04
C THR A 503 12.91 23.77 -4.66
N PHE A 504 13.66 22.75 -4.25
CA PHE A 504 13.46 22.06 -2.97
C PHE A 504 14.34 22.66 -1.88
N LYS A 505 13.71 23.11 -0.79
CA LYS A 505 14.40 23.67 0.38
C LYS A 505 14.55 22.68 1.52
N ASN A 506 13.65 21.71 1.62
CA ASN A 506 13.64 20.74 2.71
C ASN A 506 14.19 19.40 2.23
N THR A 507 14.97 18.73 3.07
CA THR A 507 15.58 17.44 2.75
C THR A 507 15.67 16.55 3.97
N PHE A 508 15.18 15.32 3.83
CA PHE A 508 15.12 14.34 4.89
C PHE A 508 15.86 13.09 4.46
N TRP A 509 16.85 12.70 5.25
CA TRP A 509 17.65 11.50 5.03
C TRP A 509 17.08 10.38 5.90
N ILE A 510 16.75 9.23 5.31
CA ILE A 510 16.27 8.06 6.04
C ILE A 510 17.40 7.04 6.07
N ASP A 511 17.89 6.76 7.28
CA ASP A 511 19.01 5.87 7.58
C ASP A 511 18.48 4.62 8.29
N ASP A 512 18.12 3.60 7.51
CA ASP A 512 17.69 2.30 8.05
C ASP A 512 18.94 1.43 8.29
N ASN A 513 19.23 1.14 9.56
CA ASN A 513 20.25 0.17 9.98
C ASN A 513 21.58 0.18 9.18
N TYR A 514 22.24 1.35 9.12
CA TYR A 514 23.59 1.55 8.56
C TYR A 514 23.70 1.56 7.02
N THR A 515 22.59 1.48 6.29
CA THR A 515 22.54 1.82 4.86
C THR A 515 21.69 3.07 4.63
N PRO A 516 22.28 4.20 4.18
CA PRO A 516 21.48 5.38 3.84
C PRO A 516 20.73 5.08 2.53
N ASP A 517 19.50 4.60 2.67
CA ASP A 517 18.76 4.00 1.56
C ASP A 517 17.76 4.95 0.90
N SER A 518 17.21 5.94 1.62
CA SER A 518 16.24 6.87 1.01
C SER A 518 16.47 8.35 1.34
N VAL A 519 16.09 9.23 0.41
CA VAL A 519 16.09 10.70 0.57
C VAL A 519 14.78 11.27 0.07
N ILE A 520 14.18 12.14 0.88
CA ILE A 520 12.96 12.87 0.55
C ILE A 520 13.28 14.35 0.40
N PHE A 521 12.86 14.93 -0.72
CA PHE A 521 12.88 16.38 -0.98
C PHE A 521 11.46 16.91 -0.96
N ILE A 522 11.23 17.99 -0.23
CA ILE A 522 9.91 18.59 -0.07
C ILE A 522 10.01 20.11 -0.22
N LYS A 523 9.02 20.71 -0.86
CA LYS A 523 8.89 22.18 -0.94
C LYS A 523 8.32 22.78 0.35
N ASP A 524 7.17 22.28 0.80
CA ASP A 524 6.48 22.76 2.01
C ASP A 524 6.55 21.69 3.12
N ILE A 525 6.90 22.09 4.33
CA ILE A 525 7.03 21.13 5.44
C ILE A 525 5.68 20.55 5.85
N LEU A 526 4.58 21.23 5.53
CA LEU A 526 3.22 20.75 5.83
C LEU A 526 2.87 19.47 5.04
N ASP A 527 3.55 19.22 3.92
CA ASP A 527 3.35 18.02 3.09
C ASP A 527 4.10 16.79 3.64
N TRP A 528 4.65 16.87 4.85
CA TRP A 528 5.42 15.77 5.46
C TRP A 528 4.62 14.48 5.61
N LYS A 529 3.34 14.57 6.03
CA LYS A 529 2.48 13.38 6.15
C LYS A 529 2.33 12.67 4.80
N GLU A 530 2.05 13.43 3.75
CA GLU A 530 1.95 12.90 2.39
C GLU A 530 3.29 12.31 1.92
N ALA A 531 4.41 12.95 2.26
CA ALA A 531 5.73 12.42 1.95
C ALA A 531 6.02 11.08 2.65
N ILE A 532 5.54 10.89 3.88
CA ILE A 532 5.66 9.61 4.59
C ILE A 532 4.76 8.55 3.94
N ASP A 533 3.51 8.88 3.58
CA ASP A 533 2.60 7.95 2.90
C ASP A 533 3.20 7.43 1.58
N LEU A 534 3.94 8.29 0.86
CA LEU A 534 4.69 7.92 -0.36
C LEU A 534 5.84 6.91 -0.11
N LEU A 535 6.31 6.72 1.13
CA LEU A 535 7.32 5.70 1.45
C LEU A 535 6.79 4.28 1.20
N HIS A 536 5.48 4.10 1.27
CA HIS A 536 4.80 2.81 1.09
C HIS A 536 4.28 2.59 -0.34
N ILE A 537 4.47 3.56 -1.25
CA ILE A 537 4.17 3.47 -2.69
C ILE A 537 5.32 2.82 -3.46
#